data_AF-A0A382YLB8-F1
#
_entry.id   AF-A0A382YLB8-F1
#
_cell.length_a   1.000
_cell.length_b   1.000
_cell.length_c   1.000
_cell.angle_alpha   90.00
_cell.angle_beta   90.00
_cell.angle_gamma   90.00
#
_symmetry.space_group_name_H-M   'P 1'
#
loop_
_entity.id
_entity.type
_entity.pdbx_description
1 polymer ?
#
loop_
_entity_poly.entity_id
_entity_poly.type
_entity_poly.pdbx_seq_one_letter_code
_entity_poly.pdbx_strand_id
1 'polypeptide(L)'
;MQFRLAVTLVSLLILMMVSGCAGGLKSLGEEVTSKEITPPSSSPPDWVLGKGHPSFPQSKYLIGVGISDANAVSARESARSNLAKNLKVKIRSTMVDVSTTEETYIESVIETEVDTVVEGVEIKSGW
;
A
#
# COMPACT_ATOMS: atom_id res chain seq x y z
N MET A 1 -56.63 37.18 0.74
CA MET A 1 -55.51 37.03 -0.21
C MET A 1 -54.16 36.75 0.46
N GLN A 2 -53.85 37.32 1.64
CA GLN A 2 -52.53 37.17 2.27
C GLN A 2 -52.24 35.76 2.83
N PHE A 3 -53.24 35.02 3.30
CA PHE A 3 -53.07 33.66 3.84
C PHE A 3 -52.65 32.63 2.76
N ARG A 4 -53.14 32.79 1.53
CA ARG A 4 -52.77 31.93 0.39
C ARG A 4 -51.32 32.20 -0.04
N LEU A 5 -50.89 33.45 0.04
CA LEU A 5 -49.53 33.90 -0.27
C LEU A 5 -48.50 33.34 0.74
N ALA A 6 -48.86 33.31 2.02
CA ALA A 6 -48.04 32.72 3.07
C ALA A 6 -47.92 31.19 2.93
N VAL A 7 -49.02 30.49 2.63
CA VAL A 7 -49.01 29.03 2.42
C VAL A 7 -48.19 28.64 1.18
N THR A 8 -48.27 29.42 0.10
CA THR A 8 -47.42 29.18 -1.08
C THR A 8 -45.94 29.42 -0.81
N LEU A 9 -45.59 30.46 -0.03
CA LEU A 9 -44.20 30.78 0.31
C LEU A 9 -43.57 29.72 1.23
N VAL A 10 -44.33 29.20 2.21
CA VAL A 10 -43.86 28.12 3.09
C VAL A 10 -43.69 26.81 2.32
N SER A 11 -44.59 26.50 1.37
CA SER A 11 -44.47 25.30 0.53
C SER A 11 -43.25 25.35 -0.41
N LEU A 12 -42.92 26.54 -0.93
CA LEU A 12 -41.71 26.79 -1.74
C LEU A 12 -40.40 26.64 -0.94
N LEU A 13 -40.40 27.00 0.34
CA LEU A 13 -39.24 26.84 1.22
C LEU A 13 -38.93 25.37 1.54
N ILE A 14 -39.94 24.49 1.56
CA ILE A 14 -39.77 23.04 1.85
C ILE A 14 -39.19 22.29 0.63
N LEU A 15 -39.47 22.73 -0.60
CA LEU A 15 -38.96 22.11 -1.83
C LEU A 15 -37.45 22.30 -2.05
N MET A 16 -36.82 23.27 -1.40
CA MET A 16 -35.38 23.56 -1.55
C MET A 16 -34.48 22.57 -0.78
N MET A 17 -35.03 21.75 0.11
CA MET A 17 -34.27 20.76 0.91
C MET A 17 -34.16 19.38 0.25
N VAL A 18 -34.67 19.20 -0.98
CA VAL A 18 -34.66 17.91 -1.70
C VAL A 18 -33.83 17.95 -2.98
N SER A 19 -33.04 19.00 -3.21
CA SER A 19 -31.97 18.98 -4.23
C SER A 19 -30.78 18.18 -3.69
N GLY A 20 -31.02 16.87 -3.51
CA GLY A 20 -29.97 15.89 -3.34
C GLY A 20 -29.05 15.98 -4.55
N CYS A 21 -27.77 16.17 -4.29
CA CYS A 21 -26.73 16.25 -5.28
C CYS A 21 -26.93 15.18 -6.36
N ALA A 22 -27.04 15.60 -7.62
CA ALA A 22 -26.56 14.79 -8.75
C ALA A 22 -25.02 14.74 -8.69
N GLY A 23 -24.47 14.33 -7.55
CA GLY A 23 -23.12 13.86 -7.42
C GLY A 23 -23.19 12.39 -7.74
N GLY A 24 -23.04 12.05 -9.01
CA GLY A 24 -22.71 10.69 -9.39
C GLY A 24 -21.54 10.27 -8.52
N LEU A 25 -21.80 9.31 -7.63
CA LEU A 25 -20.78 8.62 -6.86
C LEU A 25 -19.96 7.83 -7.89
N LYS A 26 -19.05 8.50 -8.59
CA LYS A 26 -17.81 7.86 -9.00
C LYS A 26 -17.16 7.49 -7.67
N SER A 27 -17.49 6.29 -7.22
CA SER A 27 -16.59 5.51 -6.39
C SER A 27 -15.25 5.56 -7.11
N LEU A 28 -14.42 6.52 -6.72
CA LEU A 28 -12.99 6.49 -6.94
C LEU A 28 -12.41 5.60 -5.83
N GLY A 29 -13.02 4.43 -5.62
CA GLY A 29 -12.22 3.25 -5.48
C GLY A 29 -11.54 3.11 -6.83
N GLU A 30 -10.34 3.66 -6.93
CA GLU A 30 -9.32 3.09 -7.79
C GLU A 30 -9.35 1.60 -7.48
N GLU A 31 -10.09 0.89 -8.32
CA GLU A 31 -10.04 -0.55 -8.40
C GLU A 31 -8.56 -0.81 -8.68
N VAL A 32 -7.81 -1.08 -7.61
CA VAL A 32 -6.67 -1.96 -7.69
C VAL A 32 -7.29 -3.21 -8.25
N THR A 33 -7.30 -3.31 -9.58
CA THR A 33 -7.62 -4.51 -10.33
C THR A 33 -6.64 -5.54 -9.80
N SER A 34 -7.04 -6.20 -8.72
CA SER A 34 -6.52 -7.48 -8.31
C SER A 34 -6.98 -8.38 -9.44
N LYS A 35 -6.13 -8.43 -10.48
CA LYS A 35 -6.12 -9.52 -11.43
C LYS A 35 -6.24 -10.78 -10.58
N GLU A 36 -7.37 -11.44 -10.68
CA GLU A 36 -7.57 -12.78 -10.13
C GLU A 36 -6.44 -13.64 -10.70
N ILE A 37 -5.49 -14.00 -9.83
CA ILE A 37 -4.30 -14.75 -10.21
C ILE A 37 -4.78 -16.18 -10.40
N THR A 38 -5.04 -16.54 -11.65
CA THR A 38 -5.18 -17.94 -12.07
C THR A 38 -3.96 -18.69 -11.54
N PRO A 39 -4.12 -19.80 -10.80
CA PRO A 39 -2.97 -20.53 -10.27
C PRO A 39 -2.09 -20.98 -11.44
N PRO A 40 -0.82 -20.55 -11.49
CA PRO A 40 0.06 -20.89 -12.59
C PRO A 40 0.39 -22.38 -12.53
N SER A 41 0.07 -23.10 -13.60
CA SER A 41 0.59 -24.45 -13.87
C SER A 41 2.06 -24.44 -14.33
N SER A 42 2.71 -23.28 -14.30
CA SER A 42 4.08 -23.05 -14.72
C SER A 42 5.02 -23.01 -13.52
N SER A 43 6.24 -23.53 -13.69
CA SER A 43 7.31 -23.43 -12.70
C SER A 43 7.47 -22.01 -12.16
N PRO A 44 7.83 -21.83 -10.86
CA PRO A 44 8.02 -20.51 -10.28
C PRO A 44 9.02 -19.67 -11.10
N PRO A 45 8.72 -18.39 -11.37
CA PRO A 45 9.65 -17.47 -12.00
C PRO A 45 10.95 -17.35 -11.21
N ASP A 46 12.03 -17.04 -11.90
CA ASP A 46 13.36 -16.87 -11.32
C ASP A 46 13.41 -15.87 -10.15
N TRP A 47 12.58 -14.82 -10.17
CA TRP A 47 12.49 -13.84 -9.10
C TRP A 47 11.84 -14.40 -7.82
N VAL A 48 10.94 -15.37 -7.95
CA VAL A 48 10.38 -16.14 -6.81
C VAL A 48 11.46 -17.03 -6.20
N LEU A 49 12.35 -17.56 -7.05
CA LEU A 49 13.47 -18.42 -6.64
C LEU A 49 14.72 -17.65 -6.18
N GLY A 50 14.62 -16.32 -6.00
CA GLY A 50 15.72 -15.50 -5.50
C GLY A 50 16.82 -15.17 -6.51
N LYS A 51 16.65 -15.52 -7.79
CA LYS A 51 17.61 -15.17 -8.86
C LYS A 51 17.47 -13.73 -9.37
N GLY A 52 16.52 -12.98 -8.82
CA GLY A 52 16.29 -11.57 -9.14
C GLY A 52 15.19 -11.34 -10.18
N HIS A 53 14.65 -10.12 -10.18
CA HIS A 53 13.58 -9.72 -11.08
C HIS A 53 14.14 -9.02 -12.32
N PRO A 54 13.80 -9.45 -13.55
CA PRO A 54 14.41 -8.92 -14.77
C PRO A 54 14.20 -7.40 -14.94
N SER A 55 13.01 -6.89 -14.60
CA SER A 55 12.69 -5.46 -14.67
C SER A 55 13.21 -4.62 -13.51
N PHE A 56 13.66 -5.26 -12.41
CA PHE A 56 14.11 -4.56 -11.20
C PHE A 56 15.49 -5.10 -10.80
N PRO A 57 16.57 -4.62 -11.43
CA PRO A 57 17.92 -5.03 -11.08
C PRO A 57 18.26 -4.60 -9.65
N GLN A 58 18.78 -5.52 -8.85
CA GLN A 58 19.10 -5.30 -7.43
C GLN A 58 20.19 -4.25 -7.18
N SER A 59 20.95 -3.88 -8.21
CA SER A 59 21.90 -2.76 -8.12
C SER A 59 21.22 -1.39 -8.00
N LYS A 60 19.96 -1.27 -8.44
CA LYS A 60 19.19 -0.02 -8.43
C LYS A 60 18.01 -0.05 -7.46
N TYR A 61 17.44 -1.23 -7.23
CA TYR A 61 16.24 -1.39 -6.43
C TYR A 61 16.49 -2.30 -5.24
N LEU A 62 15.95 -1.94 -4.09
CA LEU A 62 15.79 -2.85 -2.97
C LEU A 62 14.45 -3.55 -3.12
N ILE A 63 14.46 -4.88 -3.13
CA ILE A 63 13.28 -5.70 -3.44
C ILE A 63 13.05 -6.67 -2.28
N GLY A 64 11.80 -6.82 -1.88
CA GLY A 64 11.35 -7.90 -1.02
C GLY A 64 10.56 -8.92 -1.82
N VAL A 65 10.76 -10.20 -1.54
CA VAL A 65 9.96 -11.30 -2.11
C VAL A 65 9.27 -12.02 -0.96
N GLY A 66 7.95 -12.21 -1.09
CA GLY A 66 7.12 -12.90 -0.10
C GLY A 66 6.36 -14.04 -0.74
N ILE A 67 6.27 -15.15 -0.02
CA ILE A 67 5.57 -16.36 -0.43
C ILE A 67 4.65 -16.77 0.73
N SER A 68 3.43 -17.22 0.41
CA SER A 68 2.51 -17.73 1.41
C SER A 68 1.61 -18.79 0.80
N ASP A 69 1.41 -19.88 1.52
CA ASP A 69 0.44 -20.94 1.16
C ASP A 69 -1.01 -20.55 1.50
N ALA A 70 -1.22 -19.46 2.25
CA ALA A 70 -2.53 -19.07 2.74
C ALA A 70 -3.32 -18.24 1.72
N ASN A 71 -2.78 -17.09 1.32
CA ASN A 71 -3.40 -16.19 0.34
C ASN A 71 -2.42 -15.09 -0.11
N ALA A 72 -2.82 -14.35 -1.14
CA ALA A 72 -2.05 -13.24 -1.70
C ALA A 72 -1.84 -12.07 -0.71
N VAL A 73 -2.72 -11.86 0.28
CA VAL A 73 -2.52 -10.82 1.30
C VAL A 73 -1.34 -11.21 2.18
N SER A 74 -1.33 -12.44 2.70
CA SER A 74 -0.21 -12.97 3.48
C SER A 74 1.11 -12.98 2.70
N ALA A 75 1.08 -13.27 1.39
CA ALA A 75 2.27 -13.18 0.55
C ALA A 75 2.78 -11.73 0.40
N ARG A 76 1.88 -10.74 0.27
CA ARG A 76 2.25 -9.31 0.23
C ARG A 76 2.83 -8.83 1.55
N GLU A 77 2.25 -9.21 2.68
CA GLU A 77 2.82 -8.86 4.00
C GLU A 77 4.19 -9.52 4.22
N SER A 78 4.35 -10.78 3.78
CA SER A 78 5.66 -11.44 3.80
C SER A 78 6.67 -10.71 2.90
N ALA A 79 6.25 -10.19 1.75
CA ALA A 79 7.12 -9.43 0.84
C ALA A 79 7.56 -8.10 1.47
N ARG A 80 6.66 -7.40 2.17
CA ARG A 80 7.00 -6.20 2.96
C ARG A 80 7.99 -6.52 4.08
N SER A 81 7.73 -7.56 4.86
CA SER A 81 8.65 -7.99 5.92
C SER A 81 10.04 -8.35 5.37
N ASN A 82 10.10 -9.04 4.22
CA ASN A 82 11.36 -9.35 3.55
C ASN A 82 12.09 -8.07 3.11
N LEU A 83 11.37 -7.09 2.57
CA LEU A 83 11.93 -5.80 2.17
C LEU A 83 12.50 -5.03 3.38
N ALA A 84 11.77 -4.96 4.50
CA ALA A 84 12.21 -4.34 5.74
C ALA A 84 13.52 -4.98 6.24
N LYS A 85 13.58 -6.32 6.25
CA LYS A 85 14.80 -7.06 6.59
C LYS A 85 15.97 -6.70 5.68
N ASN A 86 15.75 -6.65 4.36
CA ASN A 86 16.78 -6.30 3.40
C ASN A 86 17.27 -4.86 3.61
N LEU A 87 16.38 -3.94 3.97
CA LEU A 87 16.72 -2.55 4.25
C LEU A 87 17.57 -2.45 5.53
N LYS A 88 17.17 -3.12 6.60
CA LYS A 88 17.94 -3.18 7.86
C LYS A 88 19.35 -3.72 7.64
N VAL A 89 19.48 -4.82 6.90
CA VAL A 89 20.80 -5.39 6.56
C VAL A 89 21.64 -4.39 5.77
N LYS A 90 21.05 -3.73 4.76
CA LYS A 90 21.76 -2.71 3.97
C LYS A 90 22.24 -1.55 4.85
N ILE A 91 21.39 -1.04 5.74
CA ILE A 91 21.73 0.05 6.65
C ILE A 91 22.88 -0.38 7.57
N ARG A 92 22.76 -1.52 8.26
CA ARG A 92 23.82 -2.05 9.12
C ARG A 92 25.14 -2.25 8.36
N SER A 93 25.09 -2.73 7.12
CA SER A 93 26.30 -2.92 6.30
C SER A 93 26.96 -1.62 5.81
N THR A 94 26.22 -0.51 5.82
CA THR A 94 26.69 0.81 5.38
C THR A 94 27.06 1.72 6.56
N MET A 95 26.53 1.42 7.75
CA MET A 95 26.85 2.13 8.98
C MET A 95 28.32 1.88 9.31
N VAL A 96 29.16 2.89 9.09
CA VAL A 96 30.58 2.87 9.46
C VAL A 96 30.66 2.87 10.98
N ASP A 97 31.50 2.02 11.58
CA ASP A 97 31.69 1.86 13.04
C ASP A 97 31.75 3.22 13.77
N VAL A 98 30.62 3.69 14.29
CA VAL A 98 30.56 4.78 15.26
C VAL A 98 30.32 4.12 16.61
N SER A 99 31.42 3.70 17.25
CA SER A 99 31.38 3.00 18.53
C SER A 99 31.00 3.97 19.66
N THR A 100 29.72 4.09 19.97
CA THR A 100 29.22 4.72 21.20
C THR A 100 27.93 4.04 21.65
N THR A 101 27.52 4.28 22.89
CA THR A 101 26.23 3.86 23.48
C THR A 101 25.00 4.32 22.67
N GLU A 102 25.20 5.16 21.64
CA GLU A 102 24.21 5.59 20.66
C GLU A 102 23.78 4.48 19.69
N GLU A 103 24.58 3.41 19.51
CA GLU A 103 24.31 2.35 18.52
C GLU A 103 22.95 1.68 18.74
N THR A 104 22.63 1.31 19.98
CA THR A 104 21.34 0.67 20.33
C THR A 104 20.16 1.62 20.12
N TYR A 105 20.34 2.91 20.41
CA TYR A 105 19.30 3.91 20.19
C TYR A 105 19.07 4.13 18.68
N ILE A 106 20.15 4.29 17.92
CA ILE A 106 20.12 4.44 16.45
C ILE A 106 19.47 3.22 15.80
N GLU A 107 19.77 2.01 16.27
CA GLU A 107 19.15 0.78 15.76
C GLU A 107 17.64 0.76 15.95
N SER A 108 17.14 1.14 17.13
CA SER A 108 15.69 1.17 17.42
C SER A 108 14.93 2.21 16.58
N VAL A 109 15.54 3.37 16.34
CA VAL A 109 14.99 4.41 15.46
C VAL A 109 14.95 3.91 14.02
N ILE A 110 16.03 3.27 13.56
CA ILE A 110 16.09 2.70 12.20
C ILE A 110 15.03 1.62 12.00
N GLU A 111 14.85 0.70 12.95
CA GLU A 111 13.79 -0.32 12.85
C GLU A 111 12.41 0.32 12.65
N THR A 112 12.07 1.32 13.47
CA THR A 112 10.76 1.98 13.42
C THR A 112 10.55 2.76 12.12
N GLU A 113 11.58 3.47 11.64
CA GLU A 113 11.51 4.23 10.39
C GLU A 113 11.47 3.30 9.15
N VAL A 114 12.20 2.19 9.17
CA VAL A 114 12.17 1.19 8.10
C VAL A 114 10.78 0.60 7.94
N ASP A 115 10.15 0.22 9.05
CA ASP A 115 8.81 -0.37 9.01
C ASP A 115 7.78 0.64 8.47
N THR A 116 7.89 1.91 8.86
CA THR A 116 7.02 3.00 8.36
C THR A 116 7.21 3.26 6.86
N VAL A 117 8.46 3.27 6.36
CA VAL A 117 8.74 3.47 4.93
C VAL A 117 8.23 2.30 4.08
N VAL A 118 8.22 1.09 4.64
CA VAL A 118 7.76 -0.11 3.94
C VAL A 118 6.23 -0.15 3.75
N GLU A 119 5.47 0.68 4.46
CA GLU A 119 4.04 0.84 4.19
C GLU A 119 3.76 1.54 2.84
N GLY A 120 4.71 2.36 2.35
CA GLY A 120 4.60 3.12 1.11
C GLY A 120 5.10 2.43 -0.16
N VAL A 121 5.47 1.13 -0.10
CA VAL A 121 6.11 0.44 -1.24
C VAL A 121 5.10 -0.26 -2.13
N GLU A 122 5.34 -0.18 -3.44
CA GLU A 122 4.49 -0.77 -4.46
C GLU A 122 4.73 -2.27 -4.67
N ILE A 123 3.65 -3.05 -4.74
CA ILE A 123 3.71 -4.46 -5.18
C ILE A 123 3.81 -4.50 -6.71
N LYS A 124 4.93 -4.98 -7.23
CA LYS A 124 5.22 -4.95 -8.68
C LYS A 124 4.85 -6.21 -9.45
N SER A 125 4.70 -7.37 -8.79
CA SER A 125 4.42 -8.66 -9.46
C SER A 125 3.79 -9.69 -8.50
N GLY A 126 3.07 -10.66 -9.08
CA GLY A 126 2.50 -11.81 -8.39
C GLY A 126 2.53 -13.05 -9.31
N TRP A 127 2.66 -14.23 -8.71
CA TRP A 127 2.64 -15.55 -9.35
C TRP A 127 1.75 -16.45 -8.51
#